data_AF-A0AAU8N1Q3-F1
#
_entry.id   AF-A0AAU8N1Q3-F1
#
_cell.length_a   1.000
_cell.length_b   1.000
_cell.length_c   1.000
_cell.angle_alpha   90.00
_cell.angle_beta   90.00
_cell.angle_gamma   90.00
#
_symmetry.space_group_name_H-M   'P 1'
#
loop_
_entity.id
_entity.type
_entity.pdbx_description
1 polymer ?
#
loop_
_entity_poly.entity_id
_entity_poly.type
_entity_poly.pdbx_seq_one_letter_code
_entity_poly.pdbx_strand_id
1 'polypeptide(L)'
;MPASAETGPRGIARYDALIQAASCESPWRHDATGGRAYLPDLELLGSILTIPVSESAPTQTGLLGKGLDAWFAHEFRRAGFDPDSVWPRASDPRVLPADIKALLQRLPADARNDLAARLLKLRAVAPQDASILGRAYTKQVDVVISSWSTGPELLLSTKSQGSSFGKNLPNRFEEAYGDAGNLRARHPLAAVGFAFALSSAIDAEPSQLERAIDMMRKLPRPR
;
A
#
# COMPACT_ATOMS: atom_id res chain seq x y z
N MET A 1 -16.73 24.27 22.85
CA MET A 1 -17.56 23.52 21.89
C MET A 1 -16.76 22.29 21.47
N PRO A 2 -17.08 21.06 21.91
CA PRO A 2 -16.38 19.90 21.40
C PRO A 2 -16.80 19.69 19.94
N ALA A 3 -15.82 19.61 19.05
CA ALA A 3 -16.04 19.27 17.66
C ALA A 3 -16.78 17.92 17.59
N SER A 4 -17.92 17.92 16.92
CA SER A 4 -18.67 16.72 16.54
C SER A 4 -17.71 15.68 15.97
N ALA A 5 -17.64 14.51 16.59
CA ALA A 5 -16.83 13.40 16.11
C ALA A 5 -17.24 13.07 14.66
N GLU A 6 -16.31 13.24 13.72
CA GLU A 6 -16.53 12.94 12.31
C GLU A 6 -16.99 11.48 12.15
N THR A 7 -18.23 11.31 11.70
CA THR A 7 -18.91 10.03 11.42
C THR A 7 -18.49 9.40 10.08
N GLY A 8 -17.43 9.90 9.46
CA GLY A 8 -16.94 9.43 8.15
C GLY A 8 -16.07 8.16 8.22
N PRO A 9 -15.88 7.49 7.07
CA PRO A 9 -14.91 6.40 6.96
C PRO A 9 -13.50 6.87 7.35
N ARG A 10 -12.70 5.98 7.97
CA ARG A 10 -11.35 6.30 8.45
C ARG A 10 -10.30 5.46 7.74
N GLY A 11 -9.08 6.00 7.67
CA GLY A 11 -7.95 5.28 7.07
C GLY A 11 -8.19 4.93 5.61
N ILE A 12 -7.86 3.70 5.22
CA ILE A 12 -8.00 3.24 3.82
C ILE A 12 -9.46 3.22 3.37
N ALA A 13 -10.42 3.03 4.28
CA ALA A 13 -11.85 2.97 3.96
C ALA A 13 -12.39 4.25 3.28
N ARG A 14 -11.65 5.36 3.38
CA ARG A 14 -11.97 6.61 2.68
C ARG A 14 -11.87 6.50 1.17
N TYR A 15 -11.10 5.53 0.68
CA TYR A 15 -10.84 5.31 -0.74
C TYR A 15 -11.71 4.18 -1.33
N ASP A 16 -12.45 3.45 -0.51
CA ASP A 16 -13.18 2.24 -0.95
C ASP A 16 -14.12 2.51 -2.12
N ALA A 17 -14.87 3.61 -2.08
CA ALA A 17 -15.80 3.95 -3.16
C ALA A 17 -15.09 4.19 -4.50
N LEU A 18 -13.92 4.85 -4.46
CA LEU A 18 -13.10 5.07 -5.67
C LEU A 18 -12.52 3.77 -6.19
N ILE A 19 -11.98 2.93 -5.29
CA ILE A 19 -11.39 1.63 -5.63
C ILE A 19 -12.46 0.68 -6.21
N GLN A 20 -13.67 0.67 -5.65
CA GLN A 20 -14.77 -0.16 -6.13
C GLN A 20 -15.30 0.27 -7.50
N ALA A 21 -15.27 1.58 -7.78
CA ALA A 21 -15.69 2.12 -9.08
C ALA A 21 -14.59 2.01 -10.15
N ALA A 22 -13.35 1.80 -9.76
CA ALA A 22 -12.21 1.74 -10.67
C ALA A 22 -12.24 0.50 -11.58
N SER A 23 -11.56 0.61 -12.72
CA SER A 23 -11.42 -0.50 -13.66
C SER A 23 -10.63 -1.66 -13.04
N CYS A 24 -11.14 -2.88 -13.22
CA CYS A 24 -10.45 -4.12 -12.91
C CYS A 24 -9.74 -4.72 -14.14
N GLU A 25 -9.72 -4.01 -15.27
CA GLU A 25 -9.04 -4.49 -16.47
C GLU A 25 -7.54 -4.61 -16.26
N SER A 26 -6.95 -5.63 -16.89
CA SER A 26 -5.51 -5.84 -16.90
C SER A 26 -4.77 -4.58 -17.37
N PRO A 27 -3.74 -4.13 -16.63
CA PRO A 27 -2.91 -2.98 -16.99
C PRO A 27 -1.89 -3.36 -18.07
N TRP A 28 -1.70 -4.65 -18.33
CA TRP A 28 -0.79 -5.14 -19.36
C TRP A 28 -1.41 -4.97 -20.73
N ARG A 29 -0.82 -4.09 -21.56
CA ARG A 29 -1.12 -3.98 -22.99
C ARG A 29 -0.13 -4.81 -23.78
N HIS A 30 -0.64 -5.49 -24.78
CA HIS A 30 0.15 -6.25 -25.74
C HIS A 30 0.18 -5.47 -27.05
N ASP A 31 1.36 -5.28 -27.61
CA ASP A 31 1.50 -4.81 -28.98
C ASP A 31 1.43 -5.97 -29.99
N ALA A 32 1.28 -5.64 -31.27
CA ALA A 32 1.21 -6.62 -32.36
C ALA A 32 2.50 -7.43 -32.55
N THR A 33 3.62 -6.99 -31.96
CA THR A 33 4.93 -7.65 -32.01
C THR A 33 5.22 -8.52 -30.80
N GLY A 34 4.27 -8.64 -29.86
CA GLY A 34 4.42 -9.42 -28.63
C GLY A 34 5.09 -8.68 -27.47
N GLY A 35 5.37 -7.38 -27.63
CA GLY A 35 5.81 -6.52 -26.53
C GLY A 35 4.69 -6.32 -25.50
N ARG A 36 5.09 -6.17 -24.24
CA ARG A 36 4.19 -5.92 -23.11
C ARG A 36 4.54 -4.60 -22.45
N ALA A 37 3.56 -3.72 -22.33
CA ALA A 37 3.67 -2.46 -21.61
C ALA A 37 2.70 -2.43 -20.43
N TYR A 38 3.17 -1.92 -19.29
CA TYR A 38 2.33 -1.69 -18.12
C TYR A 38 1.70 -0.30 -18.22
N LEU A 39 0.37 -0.21 -18.20
CA LEU A 39 -0.37 1.04 -18.19
C LEU A 39 -1.05 1.26 -16.83
N PRO A 40 -0.45 2.10 -15.96
CA PRO A 40 -1.02 2.38 -14.65
C PRO A 40 -2.32 3.19 -14.75
N ASP A 41 -3.24 2.98 -13.81
CA ASP A 41 -4.45 3.82 -13.69
C ASP A 41 -4.12 5.12 -12.96
N LEU A 42 -3.57 6.08 -13.72
CA LEU A 42 -3.20 7.40 -13.19
C LEU A 42 -4.42 8.30 -12.92
N GLU A 43 -5.57 8.03 -13.53
CA GLU A 43 -6.81 8.76 -13.27
C GLU A 43 -7.36 8.44 -11.89
N LEU A 44 -7.37 7.15 -11.53
CA LEU A 44 -7.68 6.70 -10.18
C LEU A 44 -6.67 7.28 -9.17
N LEU A 45 -5.38 7.27 -9.49
CA LEU A 45 -4.36 7.87 -8.62
C LEU A 45 -4.67 9.35 -8.37
N GLY A 46 -4.97 10.12 -9.42
CA GLY A 46 -5.36 11.52 -9.29
C GLY A 46 -6.59 11.72 -8.40
N SER A 47 -7.61 10.87 -8.55
CA SER A 47 -8.82 10.90 -7.73
C SER A 47 -8.52 10.60 -6.26
N ILE A 48 -7.68 9.60 -5.98
CA ILE A 48 -7.23 9.23 -4.63
C ILE A 48 -6.45 10.37 -3.99
N LEU A 49 -5.52 11.00 -4.72
CA LEU A 49 -4.68 12.09 -4.22
C LEU A 49 -5.49 13.38 -4.01
N THR A 50 -6.61 13.55 -4.70
CA THR A 50 -7.50 14.72 -4.52
C THR A 50 -8.08 14.79 -3.12
N ILE A 51 -8.43 13.66 -2.49
CA ILE A 51 -9.00 13.61 -1.14
C ILE A 51 -8.07 14.30 -0.11
N PRO A 52 -6.82 13.82 0.14
CA PRO A 52 -5.95 14.45 1.13
C PRO A 52 -5.57 15.90 0.78
N VAL A 53 -5.47 16.23 -0.51
CA VAL A 53 -5.14 17.60 -0.96
C VAL A 53 -6.30 18.56 -0.68
N SER A 54 -7.53 18.18 -1.05
CA SER A 54 -8.73 19.02 -0.85
C SER A 54 -9.03 19.27 0.63
N GLU A 55 -8.66 18.32 1.50
CA GLU A 55 -8.84 18.43 2.94
C GLU A 55 -7.70 19.17 3.64
N SER A 56 -6.67 19.59 2.90
CA SER A 56 -5.43 20.12 3.48
C SER A 56 -4.86 19.20 4.57
N ALA A 57 -5.01 17.88 4.37
CA ALA A 57 -4.74 16.89 5.39
C ALA A 57 -3.26 16.97 5.80
N PRO A 58 -2.94 17.19 7.10
CA PRO A 58 -1.55 17.30 7.51
C PRO A 58 -0.85 15.96 7.29
N THR A 59 0.44 16.02 6.93
CA THR A 59 1.28 14.82 6.66
C THR A 59 1.22 13.79 7.78
N GLN A 60 1.02 14.23 9.03
CA GLN A 60 0.92 13.39 10.23
C GLN A 60 -0.31 12.47 10.25
N THR A 61 -1.36 12.78 9.47
CA THR A 61 -2.57 11.93 9.38
C THR A 61 -2.29 10.61 8.66
N GLY A 62 -1.20 10.53 7.88
CA GLY A 62 -0.88 9.38 7.04
C GLY A 62 -1.89 9.13 5.90
N LEU A 63 -2.84 10.05 5.69
CA LEU A 63 -3.93 9.88 4.73
C LEU A 63 -3.39 9.72 3.30
N LEU A 64 -2.47 10.59 2.90
CA LEU A 64 -1.77 10.51 1.62
C LEU A 64 -1.07 9.16 1.41
N GLY A 65 -0.38 8.65 2.44
CA GLY A 65 0.28 7.34 2.40
C GLY A 65 -0.72 6.22 2.18
N LYS A 66 -1.79 6.18 2.99
CA LYS A 66 -2.87 5.18 2.88
C LYS A 66 -3.57 5.19 1.52
N GLY A 67 -3.70 6.35 0.89
CA GLY A 67 -4.20 6.46 -0.48
C GLY A 67 -3.27 5.79 -1.50
N LEU A 68 -1.96 6.05 -1.38
CA LEU A 68 -0.96 5.37 -2.21
C LEU A 68 -0.97 3.86 -1.98
N ASP A 69 -1.08 3.40 -0.73
CA ASP A 69 -1.15 1.98 -0.39
C ASP A 69 -2.34 1.30 -1.06
N ALA A 70 -3.51 1.95 -0.99
CA ALA A 70 -4.73 1.48 -1.63
C ALA A 70 -4.58 1.40 -3.16
N TRP A 71 -3.98 2.42 -3.77
CA TRP A 71 -3.73 2.46 -5.21
C TRP A 71 -2.75 1.37 -5.65
N PHE A 72 -1.60 1.23 -4.99
CA PHE A 72 -0.62 0.17 -5.31
C PHE A 72 -1.22 -1.22 -5.14
N ALA A 73 -1.97 -1.47 -4.07
CA ALA A 73 -2.66 -2.73 -3.87
C ALA A 73 -3.68 -3.01 -4.99
N HIS A 74 -4.42 -1.99 -5.45
CA HIS A 74 -5.32 -2.11 -6.60
C HIS A 74 -4.58 -2.43 -7.89
N GLU A 75 -3.48 -1.73 -8.16
CA GLU A 75 -2.63 -1.95 -9.34
C GLU A 75 -2.04 -3.36 -9.38
N PHE A 76 -1.66 -3.93 -8.23
CA PHE A 76 -1.25 -5.33 -8.15
C PHE A 76 -2.40 -6.29 -8.45
N ARG A 77 -3.60 -6.05 -7.95
CA ARG A 77 -4.77 -6.89 -8.31
C ARG A 77 -5.06 -6.83 -9.81
N ARG A 78 -5.06 -5.63 -10.38
CA ARG A 78 -5.21 -5.43 -11.83
C ARG A 78 -4.14 -6.18 -12.60
N ALA A 79 -2.90 -6.21 -12.10
CA ALA A 79 -1.79 -6.93 -12.71
C ALA A 79 -1.92 -8.46 -12.68
N GLY A 80 -2.94 -9.01 -12.00
CA GLY A 80 -3.28 -10.43 -11.98
C GLY A 80 -2.99 -11.17 -10.67
N PHE A 81 -2.57 -10.48 -9.62
CA PHE A 81 -2.36 -11.10 -8.31
C PHE A 81 -3.69 -11.40 -7.59
N ASP A 82 -3.75 -12.49 -6.80
CA ASP A 82 -4.97 -12.86 -6.07
C ASP A 82 -5.42 -11.71 -5.14
N PRO A 83 -6.69 -11.26 -5.24
CA PRO A 83 -7.19 -10.11 -4.49
C PRO A 83 -7.00 -10.15 -2.97
N ASP A 84 -6.98 -11.34 -2.39
CA ASP A 84 -6.87 -11.57 -0.95
C ASP A 84 -5.45 -11.96 -0.52
N SER A 85 -4.54 -12.24 -1.46
CA SER A 85 -3.10 -12.34 -1.21
C SER A 85 -2.40 -10.98 -1.26
N VAL A 86 -3.06 -9.94 -1.80
CA VAL A 86 -2.58 -8.55 -1.82
C VAL A 86 -3.22 -7.76 -0.70
N TRP A 87 -2.42 -7.23 0.23
CA TRP A 87 -2.88 -6.37 1.32
C TRP A 87 -2.30 -4.95 1.18
N PRO A 88 -3.07 -3.90 1.51
CA PRO A 88 -4.43 -3.93 2.06
C PRO A 88 -5.49 -4.32 1.01
N ARG A 89 -6.49 -5.11 1.42
CA ARG A 89 -7.65 -5.48 0.60
C ARG A 89 -8.49 -4.27 0.18
N ALA A 90 -9.17 -4.40 -0.96
CA ALA A 90 -10.06 -3.36 -1.51
C ALA A 90 -11.27 -3.04 -0.61
N SER A 91 -11.64 -3.98 0.27
CA SER A 91 -12.65 -3.79 1.29
C SER A 91 -12.20 -4.45 2.58
N ASP A 92 -12.86 -4.10 3.67
CA ASP A 92 -12.62 -4.79 4.93
C ASP A 92 -13.00 -6.29 4.87
N PRO A 93 -12.34 -7.13 5.68
CA PRO A 93 -11.13 -6.82 6.44
C PRO A 93 -9.91 -6.55 5.55
N ARG A 94 -9.03 -5.60 5.89
CA ARG A 94 -7.86 -5.22 5.06
C ARG A 94 -6.79 -6.31 4.94
N VAL A 95 -6.70 -7.19 5.91
CA VAL A 95 -5.89 -8.42 5.86
C VAL A 95 -6.83 -9.59 6.07
N LEU A 96 -6.80 -10.55 5.14
CA LEU A 96 -7.58 -11.78 5.24
C LEU A 96 -6.68 -12.97 4.84
N PRO A 97 -6.33 -13.87 5.77
CA PRO A 97 -5.58 -15.06 5.44
C PRO A 97 -6.34 -15.93 4.42
N ALA A 98 -5.62 -16.51 3.47
CA ALA A 98 -6.20 -17.33 2.40
C ALA A 98 -7.04 -18.51 2.93
N ASP A 99 -6.64 -19.11 4.05
CA ASP A 99 -7.38 -20.22 4.68
C ASP A 99 -8.74 -19.77 5.23
N ILE A 100 -8.81 -18.55 5.77
CA ILE A 100 -10.07 -17.98 6.27
C ILE A 100 -11.01 -17.65 5.10
N LYS A 101 -10.48 -17.14 3.98
CA LYS A 101 -11.23 -16.98 2.72
C LYS A 101 -11.76 -18.33 2.23
N ALA A 102 -10.91 -19.35 2.18
CA ALA A 102 -11.26 -20.69 1.71
C ALA A 102 -12.33 -21.37 2.60
N LEU A 103 -12.30 -21.10 3.91
CA LEU A 103 -13.33 -21.50 4.85
C LEU A 103 -14.65 -20.76 4.57
N LEU A 104 -14.62 -19.42 4.49
CA LEU A 104 -15.81 -18.61 4.21
C LEU A 104 -16.53 -19.04 2.92
N GLN A 105 -15.78 -19.37 1.87
CA GLN A 105 -16.34 -19.83 0.59
C GLN A 105 -17.06 -21.19 0.68
N ARG A 106 -16.72 -22.03 1.66
CA ARG A 106 -17.32 -23.36 1.86
C ARG A 106 -18.47 -23.37 2.87
N LEU A 107 -18.66 -22.29 3.63
CA LEU A 107 -19.72 -22.20 4.62
C LEU A 107 -21.09 -21.92 3.96
N PRO A 108 -22.19 -22.45 4.54
CA PRO A 108 -23.55 -22.00 4.22
C PRO A 108 -23.70 -20.49 4.38
N ALA A 109 -24.62 -19.88 3.62
CA ALA A 109 -24.77 -18.43 3.55
C ALA A 109 -24.90 -17.77 4.93
N ASP A 110 -25.72 -18.33 5.83
CA ASP A 110 -25.95 -17.75 7.16
C ASP A 110 -24.68 -17.79 8.03
N ALA A 111 -23.98 -18.92 8.07
CA ALA A 111 -22.73 -19.08 8.80
C ALA A 111 -21.62 -18.21 8.22
N ARG A 112 -21.54 -18.10 6.89
CA ARG A 112 -20.60 -17.21 6.20
C ARG A 112 -20.83 -15.75 6.56
N ASN A 113 -22.09 -15.30 6.56
CA ASN A 113 -22.46 -13.92 6.85
C ASN A 113 -22.18 -13.57 8.32
N ASP A 114 -22.54 -14.45 9.27
CA ASP A 114 -22.22 -14.27 10.69
C ASP A 114 -20.70 -14.21 10.92
N LEU A 115 -19.95 -15.15 10.36
CA LEU A 115 -18.49 -15.15 10.49
C LEU A 115 -17.84 -13.91 9.85
N ALA A 116 -18.28 -13.50 8.65
CA ALA A 116 -17.78 -12.29 8.00
C ALA A 116 -18.01 -11.03 8.88
N ALA A 117 -19.20 -10.90 9.48
CA ALA A 117 -19.49 -9.80 10.40
C ALA A 117 -18.60 -9.83 11.66
N ARG A 118 -18.27 -11.01 12.18
CA ARG A 118 -17.35 -11.17 13.32
C ARG A 118 -15.92 -10.82 12.96
N LEU A 119 -15.44 -11.21 11.77
CA LEU A 119 -14.07 -10.95 11.33
C LEU A 119 -13.74 -9.45 11.32
N LEU A 120 -14.70 -8.58 11.03
CA LEU A 120 -14.53 -7.12 11.11
C LEU A 120 -14.12 -6.63 12.51
N LYS A 121 -14.50 -7.39 13.56
CA LYS A 121 -14.21 -7.08 14.97
C LYS A 121 -13.01 -7.88 15.51
N LEU A 122 -12.67 -9.01 14.89
CA LEU A 122 -11.62 -9.93 15.33
C LEU A 122 -10.25 -9.57 14.74
N ARG A 123 -9.63 -8.52 15.30
CA ARG A 123 -8.32 -8.01 14.86
C ARG A 123 -7.18 -9.03 14.92
N ALA A 124 -7.28 -10.03 15.79
CA ALA A 124 -6.28 -11.11 15.91
C ALA A 124 -6.25 -12.04 14.70
N VAL A 125 -7.36 -12.15 13.96
CA VAL A 125 -7.50 -13.03 12.78
C VAL A 125 -7.46 -12.21 11.49
N ALA A 126 -8.09 -11.04 11.50
CA ALA A 126 -8.23 -10.15 10.36
C ALA A 126 -7.82 -8.72 10.75
N PRO A 127 -6.51 -8.45 10.88
CA PRO A 127 -6.01 -7.14 11.27
C PRO A 127 -6.28 -6.08 10.18
N GLN A 128 -6.13 -4.81 10.55
CA GLN A 128 -6.22 -3.69 9.59
C GLN A 128 -4.92 -3.45 8.86
N ASP A 129 -3.81 -3.77 9.51
CA ASP A 129 -2.47 -3.49 9.04
C ASP A 129 -1.70 -4.79 8.87
N ALA A 130 -0.92 -4.89 7.80
CA ALA A 130 -0.07 -6.04 7.56
C ALA A 130 1.22 -5.90 8.38
N SER A 131 1.41 -6.80 9.35
CA SER A 131 2.63 -6.85 10.16
C SER A 131 3.45 -8.07 9.81
N ILE A 132 4.68 -7.85 9.35
CA ILE A 132 5.63 -8.89 8.98
C ILE A 132 6.79 -8.87 9.95
N LEU A 133 7.14 -10.04 10.48
CA LEU A 133 8.31 -10.17 11.31
C LEU A 133 9.57 -9.99 10.44
N GLY A 134 10.44 -9.04 10.82
CA GLY A 134 11.76 -8.81 10.25
C GLY A 134 12.87 -9.52 11.03
N ARG A 135 14.14 -9.26 10.70
CA ARG A 135 15.28 -9.87 11.40
C ARG A 135 15.32 -9.50 12.88
N ALA A 136 15.15 -8.22 13.20
CA ALA A 136 15.28 -7.71 14.57
C ALA A 136 13.93 -7.43 15.23
N TYR A 137 12.92 -7.00 14.47
CA TYR A 137 11.62 -6.59 14.99
C TYR A 137 10.51 -6.79 13.96
N THR A 138 9.27 -6.84 14.45
CA THR A 138 8.06 -6.80 13.61
C THR A 138 7.87 -5.43 13.00
N LYS A 139 7.58 -5.40 11.71
CA LYS A 139 7.36 -4.19 10.94
C LYS A 139 5.97 -4.20 10.32
N GLN A 140 5.25 -3.08 10.44
CA GLN A 140 4.09 -2.83 9.61
C GLN A 140 4.54 -2.49 8.19
N VAL A 141 4.01 -3.21 7.20
CA VAL A 141 4.32 -3.05 5.78
C VAL A 141 3.13 -2.41 5.08
N ASP A 142 3.40 -1.42 4.24
CA ASP A 142 2.38 -0.57 3.64
C ASP A 142 1.56 -1.35 2.58
N VAL A 143 2.25 -2.09 1.69
CA VAL A 143 1.61 -3.03 0.75
C VAL A 143 2.40 -4.33 0.71
N VAL A 144 1.71 -5.46 0.79
CA VAL A 144 2.32 -6.79 0.80
C VAL A 144 1.57 -7.77 -0.10
N ILE A 145 2.33 -8.65 -0.74
CA ILE A 145 1.82 -9.87 -1.36
C ILE A 145 2.37 -11.04 -0.57
N SER A 146 1.49 -11.88 -0.02
CA SER A 146 1.90 -13.02 0.78
C SER A 146 0.88 -14.15 0.75
N SER A 147 1.37 -15.38 0.89
CA SER A 147 0.55 -16.55 1.13
C SER A 147 1.12 -17.40 2.26
N TRP A 148 0.32 -18.33 2.78
CA TRP A 148 0.80 -19.27 3.81
C TRP A 148 1.90 -20.20 3.28
N SER A 149 1.81 -20.65 2.02
CA SER A 149 2.72 -21.63 1.45
C SER A 149 4.10 -21.05 1.09
N THR A 150 4.16 -19.76 0.77
CA THR A 150 5.38 -19.09 0.28
C THR A 150 5.93 -18.04 1.24
N GLY A 151 5.13 -17.59 2.22
CA GLY A 151 5.45 -16.44 3.06
C GLY A 151 5.31 -15.13 2.29
N PRO A 152 6.05 -14.07 2.67
CA PRO A 152 6.06 -12.81 1.92
C PRO A 152 6.75 -12.95 0.57
N GLU A 153 6.08 -12.52 -0.49
CA GLU A 153 6.60 -12.53 -1.87
C GLU A 153 6.98 -11.13 -2.35
N LEU A 154 6.19 -10.12 -1.98
CA LEU A 154 6.46 -8.72 -2.28
C LEU A 154 6.16 -7.86 -1.05
N LEU A 155 7.08 -6.96 -0.73
CA LEU A 155 6.99 -6.01 0.36
C LEU A 155 7.29 -4.62 -0.19
N LEU A 156 6.28 -3.76 -0.23
CA LEU A 156 6.41 -2.39 -0.71
C LEU A 156 6.20 -1.43 0.46
N SER A 157 7.18 -0.57 0.69
CA SER A 157 6.98 0.59 1.57
C SER A 157 6.68 1.84 0.75
N THR A 158 5.66 2.57 1.15
CA THR A 158 5.28 3.84 0.55
C THR A 158 5.73 4.98 1.45
N LYS A 159 6.31 6.01 0.83
CA LYS A 159 6.75 7.21 1.52
C LYS A 159 6.28 8.40 0.72
N SER A 160 5.74 9.40 1.39
CA SER A 160 5.25 10.61 0.73
C SER A 160 5.72 11.88 1.44
N GLN A 161 6.08 12.90 0.67
CA GLN A 161 6.58 14.16 1.21
C GLN A 161 6.03 15.36 0.43
N GLY A 162 5.34 16.25 1.14
CA GLY A 162 4.72 17.45 0.55
C GLY A 162 5.57 18.71 0.61
N SER A 163 6.51 18.83 1.55
CA SER A 163 7.34 20.01 1.76
C SER A 163 8.60 19.71 2.59
N SER A 164 9.42 20.74 2.83
CA SER A 164 10.66 20.65 3.62
C SER A 164 11.60 19.57 3.10
N PHE A 165 11.79 19.52 1.78
CA PHE A 165 12.48 18.46 1.05
C PHE A 165 13.88 18.21 1.60
N GLY A 166 14.73 19.24 1.68
CA GLY A 166 16.11 19.08 2.13
C GLY A 166 16.29 18.62 3.58
N LYS A 167 15.33 18.92 4.47
CA LYS A 167 15.42 18.55 5.89
C LYS A 167 15.00 17.10 6.15
N ASN A 168 13.90 16.65 5.55
CA ASN A 168 13.32 15.36 5.89
C ASN A 168 13.74 14.22 4.96
N LEU A 169 14.22 14.52 3.76
CA LEU A 169 14.60 13.52 2.77
C LEU A 169 15.71 12.57 3.25
N PRO A 170 16.82 13.04 3.89
CA PRO A 170 17.85 12.15 4.44
C PRO A 170 17.30 11.15 5.46
N ASN A 171 16.53 11.64 6.43
CA ASN A 171 15.94 10.80 7.48
C ASN A 171 15.01 9.74 6.91
N ARG A 172 14.15 10.12 5.94
CA ARG A 172 13.24 9.17 5.27
C ARG A 172 13.96 8.10 4.48
N PHE A 173 15.09 8.46 3.87
CA PHE A 173 15.91 7.51 3.15
C PHE A 173 16.63 6.55 4.08
N GLU A 174 17.21 7.02 5.20
CA GLU A 174 17.83 6.15 6.20
C GLU A 174 16.81 5.16 6.79
N GLU A 175 15.60 5.63 7.09
CA GLU A 175 14.49 4.78 7.53
C GLU A 175 14.16 3.71 6.48
N ALA A 176 13.96 4.12 5.22
CA ALA A 176 13.69 3.20 4.11
C ALA A 176 14.83 2.17 3.93
N TYR A 177 16.09 2.61 4.03
CA TYR A 177 17.24 1.73 3.90
C TYR A 177 17.33 0.71 5.05
N GLY A 178 17.11 1.15 6.29
CA GLY A 178 17.08 0.26 7.46
C GLY A 178 15.93 -0.75 7.40
N ASP A 179 14.76 -0.30 6.97
CA ASP A 179 13.58 -1.12 6.73
C ASP A 179 13.84 -2.20 5.68
N ALA A 180 14.46 -1.81 4.56
CA ALA A 180 14.85 -2.71 3.49
C ALA A 180 15.76 -3.82 4.03
N GLY A 181 16.81 -3.42 4.76
CA GLY A 181 17.77 -4.34 5.36
C GLY A 181 17.11 -5.30 6.35
N ASN A 182 16.24 -4.81 7.24
CA ASN A 182 15.57 -5.63 8.24
C ASN A 182 14.63 -6.67 7.62
N LEU A 183 13.87 -6.28 6.60
CA LEU A 183 12.95 -7.18 5.89
C LEU A 183 13.72 -8.17 5.01
N ARG A 184 14.67 -7.69 4.20
CA ARG A 184 15.44 -8.51 3.26
C ARG A 184 16.29 -9.56 3.97
N ALA A 185 16.86 -9.22 5.12
CA ALA A 185 17.67 -10.16 5.89
C ALA A 185 16.86 -11.35 6.43
N ARG A 186 15.53 -11.21 6.58
CA ARG A 186 14.64 -12.31 6.99
C ARG A 186 13.93 -12.98 5.83
N HIS A 187 13.54 -12.20 4.81
CA HIS A 187 12.80 -12.67 3.64
C HIS A 187 13.66 -12.45 2.38
N PRO A 188 14.76 -13.22 2.20
CA PRO A 188 15.71 -12.99 1.10
C PRO A 188 15.13 -13.24 -0.29
N LEU A 189 14.06 -14.06 -0.37
CA LEU A 189 13.35 -14.37 -1.61
C LEU A 189 12.25 -13.35 -1.95
N ALA A 190 11.85 -12.50 -1.00
CA ALA A 190 10.84 -11.48 -1.24
C ALA A 190 11.42 -10.33 -2.07
N ALA A 191 10.62 -9.84 -3.01
CA ALA A 191 10.86 -8.55 -3.64
C ALA A 191 10.60 -7.45 -2.60
N VAL A 192 11.63 -6.67 -2.26
CA VAL A 192 11.50 -5.54 -1.34
C VAL A 192 11.65 -4.25 -2.14
N GLY A 193 10.61 -3.41 -2.13
CA GLY A 193 10.51 -2.20 -2.93
C GLY A 193 10.13 -0.98 -2.11
N PHE A 194 10.39 0.19 -2.68
CA PHE A 194 10.04 1.49 -2.10
C PHE A 194 9.39 2.36 -3.17
N ALA A 195 8.25 2.95 -2.83
CA ALA A 195 7.60 3.98 -3.62
C ALA A 195 7.71 5.32 -2.90
N PHE A 196 8.24 6.33 -3.58
CA PHE A 196 8.43 7.66 -3.02
C PHE A 196 7.62 8.69 -3.81
N ALA A 197 6.59 9.27 -3.18
CA ALA A 197 5.74 10.29 -3.76
C ALA A 197 6.17 11.69 -3.28
N LEU A 198 6.45 12.57 -4.22
CA LEU A 198 6.84 13.95 -3.98
C LEU A 198 5.77 14.90 -4.49
N SER A 199 5.50 15.96 -3.73
CA SER A 199 4.73 17.08 -4.25
C SER A 199 5.48 17.78 -5.38
N SER A 200 4.75 18.24 -6.41
CA SER A 200 5.28 19.04 -7.51
C SER A 200 5.89 20.37 -7.04
N ALA A 201 5.63 20.81 -5.80
CA ALA A 201 6.31 21.94 -5.20
C ALA A 201 7.85 21.79 -5.17
N ILE A 202 8.38 20.56 -5.27
CA ILE A 202 9.82 20.31 -5.36
C ILE A 202 10.45 20.89 -6.64
N ASP A 203 9.67 21.20 -7.67
CA ASP A 203 10.16 21.81 -8.91
C ASP A 203 10.78 23.20 -8.65
N ALA A 204 10.39 23.87 -7.56
CA ALA A 204 11.00 25.11 -7.10
C ALA A 204 12.35 24.90 -6.38
N GLU A 205 12.73 23.66 -6.08
CA GLU A 205 13.97 23.27 -5.39
C GLU A 205 14.76 22.22 -6.21
N PRO A 206 15.31 22.55 -7.40
CA PRO A 206 15.92 21.57 -8.32
C PRO A 206 17.04 20.73 -7.69
N SER A 207 17.86 21.33 -6.83
CA SER A 207 18.92 20.61 -6.11
C SER A 207 18.38 19.55 -5.15
N GLN A 208 17.20 19.77 -4.57
CA GLN A 208 16.53 18.78 -3.72
C GLN A 208 15.90 17.67 -4.56
N LEU A 209 15.36 17.99 -5.73
CA LEU A 209 14.87 16.98 -6.69
C LEU A 209 15.99 16.06 -7.16
N GLU A 210 17.12 16.62 -7.59
CA GLU A 210 18.31 15.84 -8.00
C GLU A 210 18.79 14.93 -6.88
N ARG A 211 18.86 15.46 -5.65
CA ARG A 211 19.21 14.69 -4.45
C ARG A 211 18.21 13.56 -4.19
N ALA A 212 16.91 13.81 -4.29
CA ALA A 212 15.89 12.79 -4.11
C ALA A 212 16.04 11.65 -5.13
N ILE A 213 16.23 11.99 -6.41
CA ILE A 213 16.43 11.01 -7.48
C ILE A 213 17.71 10.19 -7.23
N ASP A 214 18.83 10.85 -6.91
CA ASP A 214 20.10 10.17 -6.60
C ASP A 214 19.96 9.20 -5.42
N MET A 215 19.28 9.62 -4.36
CA MET A 215 19.01 8.78 -3.21
C MET A 215 18.14 7.57 -3.60
N MET A 216 17.05 7.77 -4.33
CA MET A 216 16.20 6.65 -4.77
C MET A 216 16.95 5.64 -5.64
N ARG A 217 17.91 6.07 -6.46
CA ARG A 217 18.77 5.17 -7.24
C ARG A 217 19.74 4.33 -6.40
N LYS A 218 20.02 4.73 -5.16
CA LYS A 218 20.92 4.01 -4.23
C LYS A 218 20.21 2.92 -3.43
N LEU A 219 18.88 2.99 -3.25
CA LEU A 219 18.08 2.01 -2.50
C LEU A 219 18.20 0.56 -2.99
N PRO A 220 18.21 0.26 -4.31
CA PRO A 220 18.30 -1.13 -4.81
C PRO A 220 19.66 -1.81 -4.60
N ARG A 221 20.67 -1.09 -4.10
CA ARG A 221 22.01 -1.62 -3.83
C ARG A 221 22.32 -1.62 -2.34
N PRO A 222 21.54 -2.32 -1.50
CA PRO A 222 21.96 -2.54 -0.13
C PRO A 222 23.25 -3.37 -0.17
N ARG A 223 24.35 -2.81 0.33
CA ARG A 223 25.60 -3.57 0.55
C ARG A 223 25.40 -4.59 1.65
#